data_AF-A0A958AVM5-F1
#
_entry.id   AF-A0A958AVM5-F1
#
_cell.length_a   1.000
_cell.length_b   1.000
_cell.length_c   1.000
_cell.angle_alpha   90.00
_cell.angle_beta   90.00
_cell.angle_gamma   90.00
#
_symmetry.space_group_name_H-M   'P 1'
#
loop_
_entity.id
_entity.type
_entity.pdbx_description
1 polymer ?
#
loop_
_entity_poly.entity_id
_entity_poly.type
_entity_poly.pdbx_seq_one_letter_code
_entity_poly.pdbx_strand_id
1 'polypeptide(L)' 'MIDLTIHEEALERSIKRAKERNIIIPTFEQQRHPQRVPENIVGALKGVGLWDVNPLNLFRITWHNAPVANGGGYGPV' A
#
# COMPACT_ATOMS: atom_id res chain seq x y z
N MET A 1 -3.92 28.53 -4.50
CA MET A 1 -4.05 27.51 -5.56
C MET A 1 -2.88 26.55 -5.38
N ILE A 2 -3.11 25.24 -5.36
CA ILE A 2 -2.03 24.24 -5.19
C ILE A 2 -1.31 24.10 -6.54
N ASP A 3 0.02 24.14 -6.53
CA ASP A 3 0.84 23.85 -7.70
C ASP A 3 0.86 22.34 -7.95
N LEU A 4 0.47 21.93 -9.16
CA LEU A 4 0.36 20.54 -9.59
C LEU A 4 1.43 20.18 -10.65
N THR A 5 2.48 20.99 -10.77
CA THR A 5 3.58 20.75 -11.71
C THR A 5 4.23 19.39 -11.43
N ILE A 6 4.36 18.56 -12.47
CA ILE A 6 4.98 17.25 -12.39
C ILE A 6 6.47 17.39 -12.66
N HIS A 7 7.30 16.90 -11.73
CA HIS A 7 8.75 16.85 -11.89
C HIS A 7 9.18 15.46 -12.39
N GLU A 8 9.24 15.29 -13.71
CA GLU A 8 9.50 14.00 -14.38
C GLU A 8 10.78 13.30 -13.90
N GLU A 9 11.91 14.02 -13.77
CA GLU A 9 13.17 13.43 -13.30
C GLU A 9 13.07 12.88 -11.86
N ALA A 10 12.34 13.57 -10.99
CA ALA A 10 12.13 13.14 -9.62
C ALA A 10 11.18 11.93 -9.56
N LEU A 11 10.17 11.90 -10.44
CA LEU A 11 9.27 10.77 -10.60
C LEU A 11 10.03 9.52 -11.08
N GLU A 12 10.88 9.64 -12.10
CA GLU A 12 11.65 8.51 -12.63
C GLU A 12 12.60 7.92 -11.58
N ARG A 13 13.32 8.77 -10.82
CA ARG A 13 14.17 8.34 -9.70
C ARG A 13 13.38 7.59 -8.63
N SER A 14 12.18 8.07 -8.31
CA SER A 14 11.26 7.43 -7.36
C SER A 14 10.79 6.06 -7.85
N ILE A 15 10.39 5.96 -9.11
CA ILE A 15 9.96 4.70 -9.75
C ILE A 15 11.11 3.68 -9.73
N LYS A 16 12.33 4.10 -10.10
CA LYS A 16 13.50 3.22 -10.09
C LYS A 16 13.76 2.66 -8.68
N ARG A 17 13.74 3.51 -7.66
CA ARG A 17 13.94 3.10 -6.26
C ARG A 17 12.84 2.15 -5.77
N ALA A 18 11.59 2.38 -6.14
CA ALA A 18 10.49 1.50 -5.79
C ALA A 18 10.69 0.10 -6.39
N LYS A 19 11.08 0.02 -7.67
CA LYS A 19 11.40 -1.24 -8.34
C LYS A 19 12.58 -1.97 -7.68
N GLU A 20 13.69 -1.28 -7.42
CA GLU A 20 14.88 -1.87 -6.76
C GLU A 20 14.57 -2.49 -5.39
N ARG A 21 13.59 -1.93 -4.68
CA ARG A 21 13.17 -2.40 -3.35
C ARG A 21 11.93 -3.28 -3.37
N ASN A 22 11.42 -3.64 -4.55
CA ASN A 22 10.17 -4.41 -4.71
C ASN A 22 8.97 -3.79 -3.98
N ILE A 23 8.87 -2.45 -4.00
CA ILE A 23 7.77 -1.71 -3.39
C ILE A 23 6.61 -1.65 -4.39
N ILE A 24 5.47 -2.22 -4.00
CA ILE A 24 4.22 -2.12 -4.75
C ILE A 24 3.37 -1.03 -4.10
N ILE A 25 3.00 -0.03 -4.88
CA ILE A 25 2.19 1.10 -4.40
C ILE A 25 0.72 0.83 -4.76
N PRO A 26 -0.22 0.84 -3.79
CA PRO A 26 -1.63 0.68 -4.08
C PRO A 26 -2.19 1.89 -4.83
N THR A 27 -3.11 1.65 -5.75
CA THR A 27 -3.89 2.73 -6.35
C THR A 27 -4.88 3.31 -5.33
N PHE A 28 -5.33 4.54 -5.54
CA PHE A 28 -6.38 5.12 -4.69
C PHE A 28 -7.68 4.31 -4.76
N GLU A 29 -7.97 3.69 -5.90
CA GLU A 29 -9.12 2.82 -6.06
C GLU A 29 -9.02 1.58 -5.16
N GLN A 30 -7.84 0.97 -5.07
CA GLN A 30 -7.58 -0.15 -4.17
C GLN A 30 -7.65 0.24 -2.69
N GLN A 31 -7.17 1.45 -2.33
CA GLN A 31 -7.30 1.96 -0.96
C GLN A 31 -8.76 2.21 -0.58
N ARG A 32 -9.56 2.74 -1.51
CA ARG A 32 -11.00 2.97 -1.31
C ARG A 32 -11.81 1.67 -1.30
N HIS A 33 -11.40 0.69 -2.10
CA HIS A 33 -12.06 -0.62 -2.24
C HIS A 33 -11.04 -1.74 -2.07
N PRO A 34 -10.74 -2.14 -0.83
CA PRO A 34 -9.73 -3.17 -0.54
C PRO A 34 -10.02 -4.52 -1.19
N GLN A 35 -11.28 -4.79 -1.56
CA GLN A 35 -11.67 -6.00 -2.30
C GLN A 35 -11.07 -6.06 -3.71
N ARG A 36 -10.58 -4.93 -4.25
CA ARG A 36 -9.87 -4.86 -5.54
C ARG A 36 -8.37 -5.10 -5.41
N VAL A 37 -7.86 -5.27 -4.19
CA VAL A 37 -6.45 -5.62 -3.97
C VAL A 37 -6.24 -7.09 -4.37
N PRO A 38 -5.23 -7.40 -5.20
CA PRO A 38 -4.91 -8.76 -5.59
C PRO A 38 -4.72 -9.71 -4.39
N GLU A 39 -5.26 -10.93 -4.49
CA GLU A 39 -5.24 -11.91 -3.40
C GLU A 39 -3.84 -12.27 -2.91
N ASN A 40 -2.84 -12.26 -3.80
CA ASN A 40 -1.45 -12.51 -3.44
C ASN A 40 -0.90 -11.45 -2.46
N ILE A 41 -1.30 -10.19 -2.62
CA ILE A 41 -0.91 -9.09 -1.73
C ILE A 41 -1.63 -9.24 -0.39
N VAL A 42 -2.93 -9.54 -0.41
CA VAL A 42 -3.71 -9.79 0.82
C VAL A 42 -3.17 -10.99 1.60
N GLY A 43 -2.76 -12.04 0.89
CA GLY A 43 -2.08 -13.20 1.46
C GLY A 43 -0.75 -12.84 2.11
N ALA A 44 0.06 -12.02 1.44
CA ALA A 44 1.36 -11.56 1.96
C ALA A 44 1.21 -10.70 3.23
N LEU A 45 0.14 -9.91 3.35
CA LEU A 45 -0.16 -9.14 4.57
C LEU A 45 -0.31 -10.02 5.82
N LYS A 46 -0.69 -11.30 5.67
CA LYS A 46 -0.84 -12.23 6.80
C LYS A 46 0.48 -12.48 7.54
N GLY A 47 1.61 -12.32 6.85
CA GLY A 47 2.95 -12.45 7.43
C GLY A 47 3.58 -11.14 7.91
N VAL A 48 2.85 -10.02 7.85
CA VAL A 48 3.37 -8.68 8.14
C VAL A 48 2.67 -8.10 9.37
N GLY A 49 3.46 -7.72 10.37
CA GLY A 49 3.02 -7.00 11.55
C GLY A 49 2.51 -5.60 11.21
N LEU A 50 1.51 -5.14 11.96
CA LEU A 50 0.90 -3.82 11.76
C LEU A 50 1.93 -2.69 11.92
N TRP A 51 2.92 -2.88 12.79
CA TRP A 51 3.96 -1.89 13.12
C TRP A 51 5.27 -2.11 12.37
N ASP A 52 5.35 -3.11 11.50
CA ASP A 52 6.57 -3.40 10.75
C ASP A 52 6.83 -2.30 9.72
N VAL A 53 8.11 -1.97 9.52
CA VAL A 53 8.57 -1.10 8.44
C VAL A 53 8.59 -1.91 7.13
N ASN A 54 7.39 -2.26 6.67
CA ASN A 54 7.17 -3.08 5.48
C ASN A 54 6.31 -2.32 4.46
N PRO A 55 6.73 -2.21 3.19
CA PRO A 55 5.97 -1.53 2.14
C PRO A 55 4.55 -2.07 1.93
N LEU A 56 4.29 -3.35 2.25
CA LEU A 56 2.94 -3.93 2.14
C LEU A 56 1.93 -3.23 3.06
N ASN A 57 2.38 -2.61 4.16
CA ASN A 57 1.49 -1.83 5.02
C ASN A 57 0.85 -0.62 4.31
N LEU A 58 1.35 -0.19 3.15
CA LEU A 58 0.67 0.83 2.32
C LEU A 58 -0.74 0.40 1.91
N PHE A 59 -1.00 -0.90 1.74
CA PHE A 59 -2.32 -1.44 1.42
C PHE A 59 -3.31 -1.37 2.60
N ARG A 60 -2.82 -1.12 3.83
CA ARG A 60 -3.63 -0.96 5.04
C ARG A 60 -4.02 0.49 5.34
N ILE A 61 -3.64 1.46 4.50
CA ILE A 61 -4.04 2.87 4.62
C ILE A 61 -5.48 3.02 4.11
N THR A 62 -6.43 2.51 4.90
CA THR A 62 -7.86 2.48 4.57
C THR A 62 -8.68 2.32 5.86
N TRP A 63 -9.94 2.78 5.83
CA TRP A 63 -10.86 2.63 6.97
C TRP A 63 -11.25 1.17 7.21
N HIS A 64 -11.18 0.33 6.18
CA HIS A 64 -11.52 -1.10 6.23
C HIS A 64 -10.45 -2.00 6.88
N ASN A 65 -9.40 -1.45 7.48
CA ASN A 65 -8.29 -2.24 8.02
C ASN A 65 -8.70 -3.03 9.29
N ALA A 66 -8.24 -4.27 9.41
CA ALA A 66 -8.46 -5.08 10.62
C ALA A 66 -7.45 -4.69 11.73
N PRO A 67 -7.89 -4.26 12.93
CA PRO A 67 -7.00 -3.74 13.98
C PRO A 67 -6.35 -4.86 14.81
N VAL A 68 -5.62 -5.76 14.15
CA VAL A 68 -4.89 -6.85 14.80
C VAL A 68 -3.38 -6.64 14.66
N ALA A 69 -2.62 -7.02 15.69
CA ALA A 69 -1.18 -6.75 15.77
C ALA A 69 -0.37 -7.43 14.65
N ASN A 70 -0.79 -8.62 14.22
CA ASN A 70 -0.16 -9.36 13.13
C ASN A 70 -1.23 -10.07 12.28
N GLY A 71 -0.95 -10.15 10.99
CA GLY A 71 -1.72 -10.93 10.02
C GLY A 71 -3.10 -10.39 9.67
N GLY A 72 -3.38 -9.14 10.00
CA GLY A 72 -4.66 -8.48 9.70
C GLY A 72 -4.88 -8.29 8.21
N GLY A 73 -6.04 -8.72 7.72
CA GLY A 73 -6.55 -8.38 6.39
C GLY A 73 -7.44 -7.15 6.44
N TYR A 74 -8.60 -7.24 5.81
CA TYR A 74 -9.64 -6.21 5.87
C TYR A 74 -10.85 -6.69 6.67
N GLY A 75 -11.47 -5.76 7.39
CA GLY A 75 -12.67 -5.97 8.22
C GLY A 75 -13.93 -5.40 7.57
N PRO A 76 -15.10 -5.58 8.23
CA PRO A 76 -16.42 -5.25 7.68
C PRO A 76 -16.85 -3.78 7.83
N VAL A 77 -16.01 -2.90 8.38
CA VAL A 77 -16.33 -1.49 8.64
C VAL A 77 -16.67 -0.71 7.37
#